data_AF-A0A1E5ITH2-F1
#
_entry.id   AF-A0A1E5ITH2-F1
#
_cell.length_a   1.000
_cell.length_b   1.000
_cell.length_c   1.000
_cell.angle_alpha   90.00
_cell.angle_beta   90.00
_cell.angle_gamma   90.00
#
_symmetry.space_group_name_H-M   'P 1'
#
loop_
_entity.id
_entity.type
_entity.pdbx_description
1 polymer ?
#
loop_
_entity_poly.entity_id
_entity_poly.type
_entity_poly.pdbx_seq_one_letter_code
_entity_poly.pdbx_strand_id
1 'polypeptide(L)'
;MILNRLILGSSLMLILIGCSCVQSKTDNIELTNAAALAGIAPATTTAGLYIWGHEVAAFQLCDSQQVYWVRATPTTDQLNQLALTLSEQRSQPYQPIYVEAEISPISRDCNPAFIDGFAADYDGIIEINSVTTVETKIPVNCHNIQATDNNSLT
;
A
#
# COMPACT_ATOMS: atom_id res chain seq x y z
N MET A 1 -73.35 -6.50 -16.50
CA MET A 1 -72.59 -6.17 -17.73
C MET A 1 -71.49 -5.19 -17.36
N ILE A 2 -70.24 -5.66 -17.49
CA ILE A 2 -68.98 -4.99 -17.88
C ILE A 2 -68.63 -3.62 -17.25
N LEU A 3 -67.54 -3.59 -16.46
CA LEU A 3 -66.29 -2.83 -16.70
C LEU A 3 -65.32 -3.10 -15.52
N ASN A 4 -64.23 -3.85 -15.69
CA ASN A 4 -62.91 -3.47 -16.24
C ASN A 4 -61.95 -2.88 -15.18
N ARG A 5 -60.74 -3.48 -15.06
CA ARG A 5 -59.38 -3.00 -14.68
C ARG A 5 -58.62 -4.22 -14.14
N LEU A 6 -57.82 -4.98 -14.88
CA LEU A 6 -56.61 -4.71 -15.67
C LEU A 6 -55.43 -4.12 -14.86
N ILE A 7 -54.32 -4.89 -14.86
CA ILE A 7 -52.88 -4.52 -14.82
C ILE A 7 -52.12 -4.61 -13.47
N LEU A 8 -51.25 -5.65 -13.44
CA LEU A 8 -49.81 -5.74 -13.12
C LEU A 8 -49.16 -4.93 -11.98
N GLY A 9 -48.20 -5.59 -11.29
CA GLY A 9 -46.99 -4.98 -10.72
C GLY A 9 -46.56 -5.64 -9.41
N SER A 10 -45.88 -6.79 -9.41
CA SER A 10 -44.42 -6.91 -9.29
C SER A 10 -43.71 -5.77 -8.54
N SER A 11 -43.18 -6.05 -7.35
CA SER A 11 -41.91 -5.49 -6.88
C SER A 11 -41.42 -6.24 -5.64
N LEU A 12 -40.57 -7.24 -5.90
CA LEU A 12 -39.66 -7.82 -4.94
C LEU A 12 -38.56 -6.78 -4.68
N MET A 13 -38.66 -6.04 -3.57
CA MET A 13 -37.70 -5.00 -3.20
C MET A 13 -36.49 -5.68 -2.53
N LEU A 14 -35.50 -6.09 -3.32
CA LEU A 14 -34.16 -6.40 -2.81
C LEU A 14 -33.46 -5.08 -2.48
N ILE A 15 -33.25 -4.82 -1.20
CA ILE A 15 -32.40 -3.73 -0.72
C ILE A 15 -30.95 -4.23 -0.81
N LEU A 16 -30.25 -3.87 -1.88
CA LEU A 16 -28.80 -3.96 -1.94
C LEU A 16 -28.21 -2.80 -1.13
N ILE A 17 -27.80 -3.10 0.11
CA ILE A 17 -26.94 -2.20 0.87
C ILE A 17 -25.55 -2.28 0.23
N GLY A 18 -25.27 -1.39 -0.72
CA GLY A 18 -23.93 -1.17 -1.23
C GLY A 18 -23.07 -0.55 -0.14
N CYS A 19 -21.90 -1.13 0.12
CA CYS A 19 -20.88 -0.50 0.95
C CYS A 19 -20.31 0.69 0.15
N SER A 20 -20.79 1.90 0.43
CA SER A 20 -20.24 3.10 -0.18
C SER A 20 -18.93 3.46 0.50
N CYS A 21 -17.80 3.27 -0.19
CA CYS A 21 -16.62 4.06 0.11
C CYS A 21 -16.98 5.53 -0.18
N VAL A 22 -17.01 6.35 0.86
CA VAL A 22 -17.26 7.79 0.71
C VAL A 22 -16.01 8.40 0.08
N GLN A 23 -16.05 8.59 -1.24
CA GLN A 23 -15.08 9.41 -1.96
C GLN A 23 -15.39 10.88 -1.67
N SER A 24 -14.72 11.45 -0.67
CA SER A 24 -14.81 12.89 -0.44
C SER A 24 -14.03 13.61 -1.55
N LYS A 25 -14.75 14.20 -2.51
CA LYS A 25 -14.17 15.04 -3.55
C LYS A 25 -14.87 16.40 -3.57
N THR A 26 -14.00 17.43 -3.55
CA THR A 26 -14.21 18.87 -3.76
C THR A 26 -14.90 19.61 -2.64
N ASP A 27 -14.16 20.49 -1.98
CA ASP A 27 -14.65 21.83 -1.66
C ASP A 27 -13.51 22.86 -1.77
N ASN A 28 -13.93 24.06 -2.15
CA ASN A 28 -13.14 25.17 -2.63
C ASN A 28 -12.22 25.71 -1.53
N ILE A 29 -11.00 26.11 -1.91
CA ILE A 29 -10.01 26.67 -0.99
C ILE A 29 -10.54 28.01 -0.43
N GLU A 30 -11.01 27.98 0.81
CA GLU A 30 -11.03 29.14 1.69
C GLU A 30 -9.97 28.90 2.78
N LEU A 31 -8.83 29.59 2.64
CA LEU A 31 -7.76 29.57 3.64
C LEU A 31 -8.29 30.20 4.94
N THR A 32 -8.67 29.38 5.91
CA THR A 32 -8.41 29.66 7.33
C THR A 32 -8.41 28.37 8.14
N ASN A 33 -7.47 28.28 9.08
CA ASN A 33 -7.29 27.26 10.12
C ASN A 33 -6.51 25.99 9.74
N ALA A 34 -5.27 25.94 10.24
CA ALA A 34 -4.32 24.83 10.24
C ALA A 34 -4.77 23.60 11.07
N ALA A 35 -6.07 23.33 11.16
CA ALA A 35 -6.66 22.26 11.98
C ALA A 35 -7.32 21.14 11.16
N ALA A 36 -7.29 21.20 9.82
CA ALA A 36 -7.84 20.17 8.93
C ALA A 36 -6.78 19.22 8.33
N LEU A 37 -5.68 18.97 9.05
CA LEU A 37 -4.63 18.01 8.65
C LEU A 37 -4.70 16.67 9.39
N ALA A 38 -5.77 16.44 10.18
CA ALA A 38 -6.02 15.17 10.85
C ALA A 38 -6.48 14.09 9.85
N GLY A 39 -5.55 13.61 9.02
CA GLY A 39 -5.83 12.54 8.05
C GLY A 39 -4.78 12.37 6.96
N ILE A 40 -3.89 13.36 6.78
CA ILE A 40 -2.76 13.25 5.86
C ILE A 40 -1.52 13.40 6.72
N ALA A 41 -0.99 12.28 7.22
CA ALA A 41 0.31 12.34 7.87
C ALA A 41 1.33 12.83 6.83
N PRO A 42 2.24 13.75 7.23
CA PRO A 42 3.16 14.35 6.31
C PRO A 42 4.11 13.31 5.72
N ALA A 43 4.52 13.55 4.48
CA ALA A 43 5.56 12.78 3.85
C ALA A 43 6.84 12.85 4.70
N THR A 44 7.50 11.70 4.91
CA THR A 44 8.69 11.60 5.76
C THR A 44 9.79 10.90 4.99
N THR A 45 11.01 11.47 5.02
CA THR A 45 12.19 10.80 4.49
C THR A 45 12.65 9.70 5.44
N THR A 46 12.73 8.47 4.94
CA THR A 46 13.13 7.31 5.73
C THR A 46 14.03 6.38 4.93
N ALA A 47 14.89 5.64 5.64
CA ALA A 47 15.64 4.53 5.08
C ALA A 47 14.87 3.21 5.27
N GLY A 48 14.97 2.32 4.29
CA GLY A 48 14.36 0.99 4.38
C GLY A 48 14.80 0.01 3.31
N LEU A 49 14.26 -1.19 3.40
CA LEU A 49 14.44 -2.25 2.41
C LEU A 49 13.17 -2.36 1.57
N TYR A 50 13.30 -2.07 0.29
CA TYR A 50 12.27 -2.31 -0.70
C TYR A 50 12.35 -3.75 -1.21
N ILE A 51 11.24 -4.47 -1.19
CA ILE A 51 11.14 -5.86 -1.63
C ILE A 51 9.94 -5.97 -2.58
N TRP A 52 10.16 -6.56 -3.75
CA TRP A 52 9.14 -6.69 -4.77
C TRP A 52 9.14 -8.07 -5.44
N GLY A 53 7.94 -8.57 -5.76
CA GLY A 53 7.70 -9.80 -6.51
C GLY A 53 6.21 -10.02 -6.80
N HIS A 54 5.85 -11.21 -7.28
CA HIS A 54 4.50 -11.52 -7.79
C HIS A 54 3.37 -11.22 -6.78
N GLU A 55 3.65 -11.37 -5.49
CA GLU A 55 2.66 -11.25 -4.39
C GLU A 55 3.12 -10.31 -3.28
N VAL A 56 4.21 -9.57 -3.52
CA VAL A 56 4.87 -8.76 -2.49
C VAL A 56 5.27 -7.42 -3.09
N ALA A 57 4.85 -6.33 -2.45
CA ALA A 57 5.38 -5.00 -2.64
C ALA A 57 5.55 -4.38 -1.25
N ALA A 58 6.73 -4.54 -0.66
CA ALA A 58 6.96 -4.28 0.74
C ALA A 58 8.08 -3.26 0.96
N PHE A 59 7.95 -2.47 2.02
CA PHE A 59 8.97 -1.56 2.52
C PHE A 59 9.19 -1.82 4.01
N GLN A 60 10.33 -2.40 4.34
CA GLN A 60 10.78 -2.59 5.71
C GLN A 60 11.53 -1.35 6.17
N LEU A 61 11.09 -0.69 7.24
CA LEU A 61 11.89 0.40 7.83
C LEU A 61 13.20 -0.16 8.38
N CYS A 62 14.32 0.54 8.16
CA CYS A 62 15.54 0.27 8.91
C CYS A 62 15.29 0.54 10.41
N ASP A 63 16.01 -0.17 11.30
CA ASP A 63 15.92 -0.03 12.76
C ASP A 63 14.54 -0.26 13.40
N SER A 64 13.60 -0.84 12.65
CA SER A 64 12.25 -1.12 13.09
C SER A 64 11.80 -2.48 12.57
N GLN A 65 10.77 -3.05 13.21
CA GLN A 65 10.11 -4.27 12.73
C GLN A 65 8.92 -3.96 11.82
N GLN A 66 8.67 -2.69 11.52
CA GLN A 66 7.50 -2.27 10.76
C GLN A 66 7.69 -2.53 9.26
N VAL A 67 6.77 -3.30 8.68
CA VAL A 67 6.71 -3.61 7.25
C VAL A 67 5.46 -2.97 6.67
N TYR A 68 5.63 -2.15 5.63
CA TYR A 68 4.52 -1.49 4.95
C TYR A 68 4.30 -2.07 3.56
N TRP A 69 3.03 -2.18 3.16
CA TRP A 69 2.69 -2.46 1.77
C TRP A 69 2.87 -1.19 0.93
N VAL A 70 3.55 -1.31 -0.21
CA VAL A 70 3.83 -0.19 -1.09
C VAL A 70 2.81 -0.14 -2.21
N ARG A 71 2.13 1.01 -2.35
CA ARG A 71 1.29 1.29 -3.50
C ARG A 71 2.17 1.44 -4.75
N ALA A 72 1.80 0.74 -5.82
CA ALA A 72 2.46 0.91 -7.11
C ALA A 72 2.30 2.36 -7.63
N THR A 73 3.42 2.96 -7.99
CA THR A 73 3.55 4.28 -8.64
C THR A 73 4.64 4.23 -9.71
N PRO A 74 4.69 5.20 -10.64
CA PRO A 74 5.81 5.31 -11.58
C PRO A 74 7.19 5.38 -10.89
N THR A 75 7.26 5.95 -9.69
CA THR A 75 8.49 5.98 -8.87
C THR A 75 8.97 4.57 -8.51
N THR A 76 8.03 3.65 -8.23
CA THR A 76 8.37 2.26 -7.85
C THR A 76 8.72 1.36 -9.04
N ASP A 77 8.37 1.73 -10.28
CA ASP A 77 8.62 0.88 -11.46
C ASP A 77 10.11 0.57 -11.67
N GLN A 78 10.98 1.55 -11.41
CA GLN A 78 12.43 1.36 -11.50
C GLN A 78 12.96 0.40 -10.42
N LEU A 79 12.41 0.49 -9.21
CA LEU A 79 12.75 -0.42 -8.12
C LEU A 79 12.26 -1.86 -8.40
N ASN A 80 11.08 -2.00 -9.03
CA ASN A 80 10.54 -3.31 -9.43
C ASN A 80 11.46 -3.99 -10.45
N GLN A 81 11.91 -3.25 -11.46
CA GLN A 81 12.85 -3.77 -12.47
C GLN A 81 14.19 -4.16 -11.85
N LEU A 82 14.70 -3.37 -10.91
CA LEU A 82 15.93 -3.70 -10.19
C LEU A 82 15.75 -4.96 -9.33
N ALA A 83 14.62 -5.10 -8.63
CA ALA A 83 14.33 -6.26 -7.79
C ALA A 83 14.25 -7.54 -8.64
N LEU A 84 13.59 -7.47 -9.80
CA LEU A 84 13.53 -8.58 -10.76
C LEU A 84 14.92 -8.95 -11.28
N THR A 85 15.72 -7.97 -11.69
CA THR A 85 17.09 -8.18 -12.16
C THR A 85 17.95 -8.86 -11.10
N LEU A 86 17.87 -8.42 -9.85
CA LEU A 86 18.59 -9.02 -8.73
C LEU A 86 18.11 -10.45 -8.46
N SER A 87 16.81 -10.70 -8.57
CA SER A 87 16.22 -12.03 -8.40
C SER A 87 16.78 -13.02 -9.42
N GLU A 88 16.88 -12.61 -10.68
CA GLU A 88 17.48 -13.41 -11.75
C GLU A 88 18.97 -13.65 -11.51
N GLN A 89 19.73 -12.59 -11.24
CA GLN A 89 21.18 -12.64 -11.01
C GLN A 89 21.57 -13.53 -9.83
N ARG A 90 20.77 -13.52 -8.77
CA ARG A 90 21.03 -14.27 -7.53
C ARG A 90 20.28 -15.60 -7.49
N SER A 91 19.44 -15.89 -8.49
CA SER A 91 18.61 -17.11 -8.54
C SER A 91 17.78 -17.32 -7.27
N GLN A 92 17.30 -16.23 -6.67
CA GLN A 92 16.51 -16.22 -5.45
C GLN A 92 15.44 -15.13 -5.54
N PRO A 93 14.18 -15.41 -5.22
CA PRO A 93 13.12 -14.40 -5.29
C PRO A 93 13.28 -13.33 -4.21
N TYR A 94 12.49 -12.26 -4.33
CA TYR A 94 12.28 -11.24 -3.29
C TYR A 94 13.58 -10.60 -2.75
N GLN A 95 14.51 -10.29 -3.66
CA GLN A 95 15.78 -9.68 -3.28
C GLN A 95 15.56 -8.25 -2.76
N PRO A 96 16.01 -7.94 -1.53
CA PRO A 96 15.85 -6.60 -0.96
C PRO A 96 16.79 -5.59 -1.64
N ILE A 97 16.31 -4.37 -1.74
CA ILE A 97 17.05 -3.19 -2.20
C ILE A 97 17.02 -2.17 -1.07
N TYR A 98 18.19 -1.67 -0.66
CA TYR A 98 18.24 -0.55 0.27
C TYR A 98 17.83 0.72 -0.44
N VAL A 99 16.91 1.48 0.16
CA VAL A 99 16.45 2.76 -0.37
C VAL A 99 16.33 3.80 0.73
N GLU A 100 16.66 5.04 0.39
CA GLU A 100 16.23 6.22 1.15
C GLU A 100 15.18 6.93 0.32
N ALA A 101 14.02 7.16 0.92
CA ALA A 101 12.84 7.60 0.20
C ALA A 101 11.96 8.51 1.03
N GLU A 102 11.29 9.44 0.36
CA GLU A 102 10.17 10.17 0.94
C GLU A 102 8.90 9.33 0.81
N ILE A 103 8.31 8.97 1.94
CA ILE A 103 7.12 8.11 1.99
C ILE A 103 5.92 8.82 2.61
N SER A 104 4.72 8.52 2.13
CA SER A 104 3.46 9.02 2.69
C SER A 104 2.53 7.86 3.05
N PRO A 105 1.88 7.86 4.22
CA PRO A 105 0.88 6.85 4.53
C PRO A 105 -0.39 7.07 3.71
N ILE A 106 -1.07 5.97 3.39
CA ILE A 106 -2.34 5.94 2.69
C ILE A 106 -3.41 5.39 3.62
N SER A 107 -4.59 6.02 3.65
CA SER A 107 -5.72 5.50 4.41
C SER A 107 -6.12 4.10 3.96
N ARG A 108 -6.37 3.23 4.95
CA ARG A 108 -6.80 1.84 4.74
C ARG A 108 -8.24 1.75 4.24
N ASP A 109 -9.08 2.73 4.58
CA ASP A 109 -10.55 2.64 4.52
C ASP A 109 -11.14 2.56 3.10
N CYS A 110 -10.30 2.67 2.06
CA CYS A 110 -10.71 2.59 0.65
C CYS A 110 -9.70 1.83 -0.23
N ASN A 111 -8.74 1.10 0.35
CA ASN A 111 -7.77 0.36 -0.44
C ASN A 111 -8.18 -1.12 -0.55
N PRO A 112 -8.59 -1.62 -1.75
CA PRO A 112 -9.02 -3.00 -1.92
C PRO A 112 -7.97 -4.03 -1.48
N ALA A 113 -6.68 -3.68 -1.56
CA ALA A 113 -5.59 -4.55 -1.13
C ALA A 113 -5.64 -4.86 0.38
N PHE A 114 -6.32 -4.03 1.19
CA PHE A 114 -6.44 -4.20 2.64
C PHE A 114 -7.71 -4.96 3.06
N ILE A 115 -8.76 -4.98 2.23
CA ILE A 115 -10.05 -5.58 2.59
C ILE A 115 -10.01 -7.12 2.44
N ASP A 116 -9.28 -7.63 1.45
CA ASP A 116 -9.20 -9.07 1.13
C ASP A 116 -7.93 -9.40 0.29
N GLY A 117 -6.82 -8.72 0.57
CA GLY A 117 -5.59 -8.84 -0.24
C GLY A 117 -4.32 -9.02 0.59
N PHE A 118 -3.20 -9.23 -0.09
CA PHE A 118 -1.88 -9.42 0.50
C PHE A 118 -1.45 -8.30 1.45
N ALA A 119 -2.03 -7.09 1.35
CA ALA A 119 -1.67 -5.96 2.19
C ALA A 119 -2.27 -6.02 3.61
N ALA A 120 -3.20 -6.94 3.89
CA ALA A 120 -3.89 -7.04 5.19
C ALA A 120 -2.93 -7.36 6.36
N ASP A 121 -1.86 -8.11 6.09
CA ASP A 121 -0.88 -8.56 7.08
C ASP A 121 0.24 -7.53 7.36
N TYR A 122 0.15 -6.34 6.76
CA TYR A 122 1.16 -5.29 6.87
C TYR A 122 0.78 -4.19 7.88
N ASP A 123 1.79 -3.49 8.40
CA ASP A 123 1.62 -2.40 9.37
C ASP A 123 0.95 -1.16 8.78
N GLY A 124 0.84 -1.08 7.45
CA GLY A 124 0.07 -0.06 6.77
C GLY A 124 0.32 -0.07 5.27
N ILE A 125 -0.25 0.92 4.60
CA ILE A 125 0.00 1.17 3.20
C ILE A 125 0.72 2.51 3.08
N ILE A 126 1.79 2.52 2.31
CA ILE A 126 2.54 3.72 2.00
C ILE A 126 2.63 3.92 0.50
N GLU A 127 2.96 5.14 0.13
CA GLU A 127 3.43 5.54 -1.18
C GLU A 127 4.88 5.97 -1.08
N ILE A 128 5.71 5.54 -2.03
CA ILE A 128 7.04 6.11 -2.24
C ILE A 128 6.89 7.29 -3.20
N ASN A 129 6.99 8.51 -2.66
CA ASN A 129 6.85 9.73 -3.44
C ASN A 129 8.11 10.00 -4.26
N SER A 130 9.27 9.87 -3.63
CA SER A 130 10.59 10.09 -4.24
C SER A 130 11.64 9.18 -3.62
N VAL A 131 12.71 8.90 -4.36
CA VAL A 131 13.84 8.07 -3.92
C VAL A 131 15.12 8.87 -4.08
N THR A 132 15.89 8.99 -3.01
CA THR A 132 17.16 9.74 -2.98
C THR A 132 18.37 8.82 -3.09
N THR A 133 18.28 7.61 -2.54
CA THR A 133 19.38 6.64 -2.50
C THR A 133 18.85 5.26 -2.88
N VAL A 134 19.63 4.51 -3.67
CA VAL A 134 19.34 3.12 -4.05
C VAL A 134 20.64 2.32 -3.99
N GLU A 135 20.66 1.25 -3.20
CA GLU A 135 21.81 0.35 -3.10
C GLU A 135 21.37 -1.12 -3.15
N THR A 136 22.11 -1.93 -3.91
CA THR A 136 21.85 -3.38 -4.02
C THR A 136 22.61 -4.21 -2.98
N LYS A 137 23.53 -3.56 -2.26
CA LYS A 137 24.21 -4.08 -1.08
C LYS A 137 23.55 -3.47 0.13
N ILE A 138 23.05 -4.30 1.03
CA ILE A 138 22.37 -3.84 2.23
C ILE A 138 23.40 -3.34 3.26
N PRO A 139 23.27 -2.10 3.77
CA PRO A 139 24.14 -1.57 4.82
C PRO A 139 24.04 -2.39 6.12
N VAL A 140 25.13 -2.40 6.90
CA VAL A 140 25.19 -3.15 8.17
C VAL A 140 24.22 -2.63 9.23
N ASN A 141 23.70 -1.43 9.07
CA ASN A 141 22.74 -0.80 9.97
C ASN A 141 21.28 -0.92 9.47
N CYS A 142 21.01 -1.73 8.45
CA CYS A 142 19.65 -1.97 7.98
C CYS A 142 19.44 -3.47 7.75
N HIS A 143 18.86 -4.16 8.72
CA HIS A 143 18.72 -5.62 8.65
C HIS A 143 17.33 -6.02 8.15
N ASN A 144 17.29 -7.02 7.27
CA ASN A 144 16.05 -7.65 6.87
C ASN A 144 15.59 -8.61 7.96
N ILE A 145 14.43 -8.34 8.56
CA ILE A 145 13.85 -9.20 9.62
C ILE A 145 13.38 -10.57 9.09
N GLN A 146 13.10 -10.71 7.80
CA GLN A 146 12.75 -12.01 7.17
C GLN A 146 13.98 -12.92 6.95
N ALA A 147 15.19 -12.42 7.17
CA ALA A 147 16.41 -13.24 7.13
C ALA A 147 16.83 -13.75 8.51
N THR A 148 16.26 -13.20 9.59
CA THR A 148 16.71 -13.46 10.97
C THR A 148 15.97 -14.57 11.70
N ASP A 149 14.88 -15.09 11.13
CA ASP A 149 14.06 -16.17 11.72
C ASP A 149 14.58 -17.59 11.40
N ASN A 150 15.49 -17.73 10.43
CA ASN A 150 16.06 -19.03 10.04
C ASN A 150 17.43 -19.37 10.65
N ASN A 151 17.95 -18.56 11.59
CA ASN A 151 19.23 -18.83 12.26
C ASN A 151 19.21 -18.53 13.77
N SER A 152 18.11 -18.88 14.44
CA SER A 152 18.06 -18.89 15.92
C SER A 152 17.84 -20.31 16.45
N LEU A 153 18.62 -21.27 15.95
CA LEU A 153 18.82 -22.59 16.57
C LEU A 153 20.22 -23.12 16.23
N THR A 154 21.24 -22.55 16.87
CA THR A 154 22.50 -23.25 17.19
C THR A 154 22.92 -22.89 18.60
#